data_AF-X1QD83-F1
#
_entry.id   AF-X1QD83-F1
#
_cell.length_a   1.000
_cell.length_b   1.000
_cell.length_c   1.000
_cell.angle_alpha   90.00
_cell.angle_beta   90.00
_cell.angle_gamma   90.00
#
_symmetry.space_group_name_H-M   'P 1'
#
loop_
_entity.id
_entity.type
_entity.pdbx_description
1 polymer ?
#
loop_
_entity_poly.entity_id
_entity_poly.type
_entity_poly.pdbx_seq_one_letter_code
_entity_poly.pdbx_strand_id
1 'polypeptide(L)' 'MAKLKAPLMSLGASGQLGKSLVFFGWKGLDVVREYVIPSNPQTDLQTTQRDYLTEIVTRLHTVQGDSGHSLT' A
#
# COMPACT_ATOMS: atom_id res chain seq x y z
N MET A 1 19.23 -1.01 3.22
CA MET A 1 19.24 0.43 3.51
C MET A 1 20.63 0.83 3.95
N ALA A 2 21.19 1.86 3.35
CA ALA A 2 22.48 2.38 3.77
C ALA A 2 22.29 3.28 5.00
N LYS A 3 23.08 3.05 6.04
CA LYS A 3 23.11 3.90 7.23
C LYS A 3 23.93 5.15 6.93
N LEU A 4 23.39 6.30 7.31
CA LEU A 4 23.99 7.59 7.05
C LEU A 4 24.66 8.15 8.31
N LYS A 5 25.66 9.01 8.09
CA LYS A 5 26.29 9.83 9.11
C LYS A 5 26.14 11.28 8.67
N ALA A 6 25.56 12.11 9.53
CA ALA A 6 25.23 13.52 9.24
C ALA A 6 24.56 13.71 7.85
N PRO A 7 23.35 13.14 7.64
CA PRO A 7 22.70 13.09 6.33
C PRO A 7 22.58 14.48 5.69
N LEU A 8 23.10 14.62 4.45
CA LEU A 8 23.08 15.86 3.66
C LEU A 8 23.55 17.12 4.41
N MET A 9 24.32 16.95 5.50
CA MET A 9 24.92 18.02 6.29
C MET A 9 23.89 19.02 6.85
N SER A 10 23.10 18.66 7.84
CA SER A 10 23.64 17.94 8.98
C SER A 10 22.54 17.70 10.00
N LEU A 11 22.33 16.44 10.38
CA LEU A 11 21.63 15.95 11.59
C LEU A 11 20.20 15.38 11.41
N GLY A 12 19.69 15.30 10.19
CA GLY A 12 18.45 14.55 9.92
C GLY A 12 17.84 14.92 8.57
N ALA A 13 18.05 14.08 7.55
CA ALA A 13 17.46 14.28 6.23
C ALA A 13 16.19 13.44 6.08
N SER A 14 15.16 14.02 5.47
CA SER A 14 13.89 13.34 5.19
C SER A 14 13.39 13.67 3.79
N GLY A 15 12.74 12.70 3.14
CA GLY A 15 12.07 12.89 1.85
C GLY A 15 12.88 12.38 0.66
N GLN A 16 12.32 12.56 -0.53
CA GLN A 16 12.93 12.09 -1.78
C GLN A 16 13.89 13.13 -2.36
N LEU A 17 15.01 12.66 -2.89
CA LEU A 17 15.94 13.44 -3.69
C LEU A 17 15.90 12.91 -5.12
N GLY A 18 15.49 13.76 -6.06
CA GLY A 18 15.55 13.47 -7.50
C GLY A 18 14.82 12.23 -7.99
N LYS A 19 13.82 11.71 -7.25
CA LYS A 19 13.16 10.40 -7.52
C LYS A 19 14.15 9.23 -7.65
N SER A 20 15.30 9.33 -7.00
CA SER A 20 16.32 8.27 -6.98
C SER A 20 16.56 7.75 -5.58
N LEU A 21 16.53 8.64 -4.58
CA LEU A 21 16.83 8.32 -3.19
C LEU A 21 15.75 8.85 -2.26
N VAL A 22 15.51 8.15 -1.15
CA VAL A 22 14.61 8.58 -0.07
C VAL A 22 15.33 8.49 1.26
N PHE A 23 15.48 9.64 1.93
CA PHE A 23 16.06 9.79 3.26
C PHE A 23 14.95 9.73 4.32
N PHE A 24 15.20 9.05 5.43
CA PHE A 24 14.29 9.02 6.58
C PHE A 24 14.95 8.40 7.80
N GLY A 25 14.38 8.64 8.99
CA GLY A 25 14.77 7.96 10.22
C GLY A 25 14.14 6.57 10.33
N TRP A 26 14.94 5.57 10.70
CA TRP A 26 14.51 4.20 10.95
C TRP A 26 15.06 3.72 12.29
N LYS A 27 14.19 3.50 13.28
CA LYS A 27 14.58 2.98 14.62
C LYS A 27 15.76 3.76 15.24
N GLY A 28 15.72 5.09 15.17
CA GLY A 28 16.80 5.96 15.69
C GLY A 28 18.06 6.01 14.83
N LEU A 29 18.04 5.46 13.61
CA LEU A 29 19.13 5.52 12.65
C LEU A 29 18.72 6.33 11.43
N ASP A 30 19.58 7.24 10.98
CA ASP A 30 19.40 7.86 9.68
C ASP A 30 19.74 6.87 8.57
N VAL A 31 18.80 6.70 7.62
CA VAL A 31 18.96 5.75 6.53
C VAL A 31 18.52 6.34 5.19
N VAL A 32 19.08 5.80 4.12
CA VAL A 32 18.63 6.02 2.75
C VAL A 32 18.25 4.71 2.08
N ARG A 33 17.22 4.78 1.23
CA ARG A 33 16.83 3.74 0.29
C ARG A 33 16.64 4.31 -1.10
N GLU A 34 16.68 3.42 -2.09
CA GLU A 34 16.26 3.74 -3.45
C GLU A 34 14.78 4.18 -3.47
N TYR A 35 14.48 5.12 -4.34
CA TYR A 35 13.12 5.52 -4.64
C TYR A 35 12.43 4.41 -5.43
N VAL A 36 11.62 3.61 -4.71
CA VAL A 36 10.82 2.55 -5.32
C VAL A 36 9.45 3.10 -5.63
N ILE A 37 9.06 3.06 -6.90
CA ILE A 37 7.66 3.19 -7.31
C ILE A 37 7.04 1.81 -7.14
N PRO A 38 6.08 1.63 -6.21
CA PRO A 38 5.39 0.36 -6.08
C PRO A 38 4.68 0.04 -7.40
N SER A 39 4.88 -1.17 -7.91
CA SER A 39 4.01 -1.67 -8.98
C SER A 39 2.63 -1.94 -8.36
N ASN A 40 1.58 -1.54 -9.07
CA ASN A 40 0.21 -2.00 -8.80
C ASN A 40 -0.24 -2.93 -9.93
N PRO A 41 0.31 -4.16 -10.00
CA PRO A 41 0.02 -5.06 -11.09
C PRO A 41 -1.41 -5.61 -10.93
N GLN A 42 -2.27 -5.41 -11.92
CA GLN A 42 -3.60 -6.03 -11.97
C GLN A 42 -3.50 -7.43 -12.58
N THR A 43 -3.01 -8.40 -11.81
CA THR A 43 -2.85 -9.77 -12.31
C THR A 43 -4.19 -10.51 -12.37
N ASP A 44 -4.26 -11.56 -13.19
CA ASP A 44 -5.46 -12.41 -13.30
C ASP A 44 -5.88 -12.96 -11.94
N LEU A 45 -4.94 -13.50 -11.17
CA LEU A 45 -5.22 -14.03 -9.83
C LEU A 45 -5.80 -12.98 -8.88
N GLN A 46 -5.32 -11.74 -8.93
CA GLN A 46 -5.88 -10.67 -8.10
C GLN A 46 -7.28 -10.28 -8.56
N THR A 47 -7.53 -10.28 -9.86
CA THR A 47 -8.85 -10.01 -10.44
C THR A 47 -9.83 -11.11 -10.06
N THR A 48 -9.43 -12.38 -10.14
CA THR A 48 -10.24 -13.50 -9.65
C THR A 48 -10.68 -13.33 -8.19
N GLN A 49 -9.77 -12.90 -7.30
CA GLN A 49 -10.14 -12.63 -5.89
C GLN A 49 -11.12 -11.47 -5.75
N ARG A 50 -10.95 -10.39 -6.52
CA ARG A 50 -11.89 -9.25 -6.55
C ARG A 50 -13.26 -9.67 -7.12
N ASP A 51 -13.28 -10.56 -8.10
CA ASP A 51 -14.50 -11.05 -8.73
C ASP A 51 -15.31 -11.91 -7.75
N TYR A 52 -14.67 -12.80 -6.99
CA TYR A 52 -15.35 -13.56 -5.93
C TYR A 52 -16.01 -12.64 -4.90
N LEU A 53 -15.30 -11.60 -4.45
CA LEU A 53 -15.84 -10.63 -3.51
C LEU A 53 -17.04 -9.88 -4.12
N THR A 54 -16.94 -9.49 -5.39
CA THR A 54 -18.01 -8.82 -6.12
C THR A 54 -19.25 -9.72 -6.26
N GLU A 55 -19.07 -11.00 -6.58
CA GLU A 55 -20.18 -11.97 -6.67
C GLU A 55 -20.86 -12.16 -5.31
N ILE A 56 -20.09 -12.34 -4.24
CA ILE A 56 -20.62 -12.53 -2.88
C ILE A 56 -21.43 -11.31 -2.45
N VAL A 57 -20.91 -10.10 -2.65
CA VAL A 57 -21.61 -8.85 -2.28
C VAL A 57 -22.89 -8.70 -3.11
N THR A 58 -22.84 -9.00 -4.41
CA THR A 58 -24.03 -8.97 -5.28
C THR A 58 -25.10 -9.92 -4.75
N ARG A 59 -24.72 -11.16 -4.42
CA ARG A 59 -25.64 -12.16 -3.87
C ARG A 59 -26.23 -11.71 -2.53
N LEU A 60 -25.41 -11.14 -1.65
CA LEU A 60 -25.86 -10.60 -0.36
C LEU A 60 -26.93 -9.52 -0.57
N HIS A 61 -26.67 -8.54 -1.45
CA HIS A 61 -27.63 -7.47 -1.74
C HIS A 61 -28.95 -8.00 -2.31
N THR A 62 -28.89 -9.04 -3.16
CA THR A 62 -30.10 -9.71 -3.66
C THR A 62 -30.90 -10.36 -2.53
N VAL A 63 -30.25 -11.08 -1.61
CA VAL A 63 -30.92 -11.73 -0.48
C VAL A 63 -31.49 -10.69 0.50
N GLN A 64 -30.75 -9.62 0.78
CA GLN A 64 -31.19 -8.53 1.64
C GLN A 64 -32.39 -7.76 1.05
N GLY A 65 -32.47 -7.65 -0.28
CA GLY A 65 -33.60 -7.04 -0.97
C GLY A 65 -34.84 -7.94 -1.07
N ASP A 66 -34.70 -9.24 -0.79
CA ASP A 66 -35.81 -10.18 -0.78
C ASP A 66 -36.55 -10.11 0.56
N SER A 67 -37.88 -9.93 0.50
CA SER A 67 -38.70 -9.60 1.67
C SER A 67 -38.81 -10.75 2.69
N GLY A 68 -38.42 -11.96 2.29
CA GLY A 68 -38.47 -13.16 3.13
C GLY A 68 -37.21 -13.42 3.97
N HIS A 69 -36.10 -12.72 3.70
CA HIS A 69 -34.78 -13.01 4.31
C HIS A 69 -34.02 -11.74 4.72
N SER A 70 -34.73 -10.69 5.12
CA SER A 70 -34.11 -9.47 5.66
C SER A 70 -33.30 -9.79 6.91
N LEU A 71 -32.02 -9.40 6.94
CA LEU A 71 -31.11 -9.58 8.08
C LEU A 71 -31.26 -8.46 9.15
N THR A 72 -32.37 -7.74 9.10
CA THR A 72 -32.77 -6.71 10.08
C THR A 72 -33.72 -7.27 11.12
#